data_AF-A0A2H0ECP6-F1
#
_entry.id   AF-A0A2H0ECP6-F1
#
_cell.length_a   1.000
_cell.length_b   1.000
_cell.length_c   1.000
_cell.angle_alpha   90.00
_cell.angle_beta   90.00
_cell.angle_gamma   90.00
#
_symmetry.space_group_name_H-M   'P 1'
#
loop_
_entity.id
_entity.type
_entity.pdbx_description
1 polymer ?
#
loop_
_entity_poly.entity_id
_entity_poly.type
_entity_poly.pdbx_seq_one_letter_code
_entity_poly.pdbx_strand_id
1 'polypeptide(L)'
;MLNYQKIQEDFKKLIENDMLSHAYLFFGGDDEGYQEKFLFAQSLANFLENGIFEEPVVLLRETLIISPDVQRTIGIDSIRSLKYFLWQKATNSIRRVAIIKEAESLTPEAQNAALKIVEEPPESALIIFISNVEDNLFPALISRLQKIYFSRPNVNKIAPIKAGLAESIEKIIENNQIDDFLKSLINDLRKDSIKNSEQLKEALNRLVLMKQFNVNKKLQLKALISSISK
;
A
#
# COMPACT_ATOMS: atom_id res chain seq x y z
N MET A 1 2.43 -8.65 6.44
CA MET A 1 3.00 -7.40 7.00
C MET A 1 4.04 -6.91 6.02
N LEU A 2 3.81 -5.72 5.44
CA LEU A 2 4.61 -5.19 4.34
C LEU A 2 6.05 -4.80 4.76
N ASN A 3 6.92 -4.79 3.75
CA ASN A 3 8.37 -4.63 3.78
C ASN A 3 8.88 -3.22 4.21
N TYR A 4 8.06 -2.42 4.90
CA TYR A 4 8.32 -1.00 5.22
C TYR A 4 8.46 -0.72 6.72
N GLN A 5 8.90 -1.72 7.51
CA GLN A 5 9.11 -1.59 8.96
C GLN A 5 9.96 -0.38 9.33
N LYS A 6 11.02 -0.10 8.55
CA LYS A 6 11.86 1.07 8.77
C LYS A 6 11.09 2.39 8.62
N ILE A 7 10.28 2.53 7.56
CA ILE A 7 9.46 3.73 7.35
C ILE A 7 8.45 3.87 8.50
N GLN A 8 7.85 2.76 8.94
CA GLN A 8 6.94 2.75 10.09
C GLN A 8 7.63 3.23 11.39
N GLU A 9 8.84 2.75 11.68
CA GLU A 9 9.63 3.18 12.84
C GLU A 9 9.99 4.67 12.76
N ASP A 10 10.35 5.17 11.58
CA ASP A 10 10.67 6.57 11.36
C ASP A 10 9.44 7.47 11.63
N PHE A 11 8.25 7.08 11.14
CA PHE A 11 7.01 7.82 11.44
C PHE A 11 6.64 7.79 12.93
N LYS A 12 6.83 6.65 13.62
CA LYS A 12 6.60 6.58 15.07
C LYS A 12 7.47 7.58 15.82
N LYS A 13 8.76 7.64 15.49
CA LYS A 13 9.68 8.62 16.09
C LYS A 13 9.28 10.06 15.79
N LEU A 14 8.85 10.36 14.56
CA LEU A 14 8.40 11.71 14.21
C LEU A 14 7.16 12.13 15.02
N ILE A 15 6.24 11.20 15.27
CA ILE A 15 5.04 11.46 16.08
C ILE A 15 5.41 11.65 17.55
N GLU A 16 6.25 10.78 18.11
CA GLU A 16 6.70 10.86 19.51
C GLU A 16 7.43 12.18 19.83
N ASN A 17 8.14 12.75 18.86
CA ASN A 17 8.88 14.00 19.03
C ASN A 17 8.12 15.25 18.55
N ASP A 18 6.84 15.13 18.15
CA ASP A 18 6.04 16.22 17.54
C ASP A 18 6.73 16.89 16.33
N MET A 19 7.43 16.09 15.53
CA MET A 19 8.18 16.51 14.34
C MET A 19 7.50 16.06 13.03
N LEU A 20 6.26 15.58 13.11
CA LEU A 20 5.51 15.13 11.94
C LEU A 20 5.16 16.33 11.04
N SER A 21 5.53 16.25 9.76
CA SER A 21 5.17 17.27 8.78
C SER A 21 3.66 17.30 8.55
N HIS A 22 3.13 18.46 8.15
CA HIS A 22 1.72 18.62 7.79
C HIS A 22 1.39 18.00 6.41
N ALA A 23 2.40 17.78 5.55
CA ALA A 23 2.19 17.23 4.22
C ALA A 23 3.31 16.30 3.75
N TYR A 24 2.92 15.19 3.12
CA TYR A 24 3.82 14.18 2.56
C TYR A 24 3.44 13.78 1.14
N LEU A 25 4.44 13.46 0.34
CA LEU A 25 4.30 12.76 -0.94
C LEU A 25 4.83 11.34 -0.77
N PHE A 26 3.94 10.34 -0.85
CA PHE A 26 4.32 8.94 -0.94
C PHE A 26 4.45 8.57 -2.41
N PHE A 27 5.65 8.18 -2.83
CA PHE A 27 5.96 7.91 -4.23
C PHE A 27 6.91 6.74 -4.44
N GLY A 28 7.06 6.29 -5.69
CA GLY A 28 7.87 5.12 -6.04
C GLY A 28 7.07 3.81 -6.07
N GLY A 29 7.76 2.69 -6.20
CA GLY A 29 7.16 1.36 -6.41
C GLY A 29 7.03 0.97 -7.89
N ASP A 30 6.37 -0.15 -8.12
CA ASP A 30 5.89 -0.68 -9.40
C ASP A 30 4.37 -0.43 -9.55
N ASP A 31 3.72 -0.99 -10.58
CA ASP A 31 2.31 -0.72 -10.90
C ASP A 31 1.35 -1.07 -9.72
N GLU A 32 1.72 -2.02 -8.84
CA GLU A 32 1.00 -2.36 -7.60
C GLU A 32 1.36 -1.45 -6.40
N GLY A 33 2.38 -0.61 -6.55
CA GLY A 33 2.90 0.27 -5.50
C GLY A 33 1.87 1.28 -4.98
N TYR A 34 0.81 1.56 -5.72
CA TYR A 34 -0.30 2.39 -5.22
C TYR A 34 -0.95 1.80 -3.99
N GLN A 35 -1.26 0.50 -4.04
CA GLN A 35 -1.99 -0.17 -2.97
C GLN A 35 -1.15 -0.26 -1.70
N GLU A 36 0.16 -0.49 -1.84
CA GLU A 36 1.07 -0.52 -0.70
C GLU A 36 1.17 0.83 0.01
N LYS A 37 1.38 1.91 -0.76
CA LYS A 37 1.43 3.28 -0.26
C LYS A 37 0.10 3.68 0.40
N PHE A 38 -1.01 3.30 -0.23
CA PHE A 38 -2.34 3.57 0.30
C PHE A 38 -2.64 2.82 1.60
N LEU A 39 -2.26 1.54 1.67
CA LEU A 39 -2.37 0.75 2.89
C LEU A 39 -1.50 1.33 4.01
N PHE A 40 -0.28 1.76 3.69
CA PHE A 40 0.59 2.43 4.66
C PHE A 40 -0.02 3.74 5.16
N ALA A 41 -0.56 4.58 4.26
CA ALA A 41 -1.22 5.83 4.63
C ALA A 41 -2.43 5.59 5.55
N GLN A 42 -3.26 4.58 5.26
CA GLN A 42 -4.36 4.20 6.13
C GLN A 42 -3.89 3.65 7.48
N SER A 43 -2.80 2.87 7.51
CA SER A 43 -2.22 2.35 8.75
C SER A 43 -1.66 3.46 9.62
N LEU A 44 -1.03 4.47 9.01
CA LEU A 44 -0.56 5.67 9.70
C LEU A 44 -1.74 6.47 10.27
N ALA A 45 -2.81 6.65 9.48
CA ALA A 45 -4.02 7.33 9.94
C ALA A 45 -4.67 6.59 11.12
N ASN A 46 -4.76 5.26 11.04
CA ASN A 46 -5.26 4.41 12.12
C ASN A 46 -4.39 4.52 13.37
N PHE A 47 -3.08 4.67 13.22
CA PHE A 47 -2.18 4.88 14.34
C PHE A 47 -2.41 6.24 15.02
N LEU A 48 -2.67 7.30 14.25
CA LEU A 48 -2.95 8.63 14.79
C LEU A 48 -4.30 8.72 15.52
N GLU A 49 -5.31 7.98 15.05
CA GLU A 49 -6.65 7.97 15.65
C GLU A 49 -6.79 6.95 16.80
N ASN A 50 -6.27 5.73 16.62
CA ASN A 50 -6.50 4.60 17.53
C ASN A 50 -5.22 4.03 18.16
N GLY A 51 -4.04 4.52 17.81
CA GLY A 51 -2.75 3.99 18.32
C GLY A 51 -2.33 2.66 17.70
N ILE A 52 -3.03 2.18 16.67
CA ILE A 52 -2.75 0.89 16.00
C ILE A 52 -2.21 1.14 14.60
N PHE A 53 -0.96 0.75 14.35
CA PHE A 53 -0.32 0.88 13.03
C PHE A 53 -0.55 -0.37 12.19
N GLU A 54 -1.82 -0.59 11.83
CA GLU A 54 -2.29 -1.68 10.98
C GLU A 54 -3.45 -1.17 10.11
N GLU A 55 -3.85 -1.96 9.11
CA GLU A 55 -5.02 -1.65 8.30
C GLU A 55 -6.25 -1.42 9.20
N PRO A 56 -6.99 -0.32 9.01
CA PRO A 56 -8.16 -0.07 9.82
C PRO A 56 -9.25 -1.11 9.53
N VAL A 57 -9.69 -1.82 10.58
CA VAL A 57 -10.82 -2.77 10.50
C VAL A 57 -12.16 -2.03 10.42
N VAL A 58 -12.18 -0.77 10.89
CA VAL A 58 -13.36 0.11 10.92
C VAL A 58 -13.05 1.44 10.25
N LEU A 59 -14.09 2.13 9.77
CA LEU A 59 -13.94 3.46 9.20
C LEU A 59 -13.35 4.44 10.22
N LEU A 60 -12.29 5.12 9.82
CA LEU A 60 -11.64 6.17 10.59
C LEU A 60 -12.46 7.47 10.51
N ARG A 61 -12.72 8.10 11.65
CA ARG A 61 -13.57 9.29 11.76
C ARG A 61 -12.81 10.56 11.42
N GLU A 62 -11.50 10.57 11.69
CA GLU A 62 -10.62 11.71 11.48
C GLU A 62 -9.82 11.57 10.18
N THR A 63 -10.29 10.71 9.27
CA THR A 63 -9.68 10.50 7.95
C THR A 63 -10.65 10.78 6.81
N LEU A 64 -10.22 11.54 5.81
CA LEU A 64 -10.92 11.72 4.54
C LEU A 64 -10.05 11.19 3.39
N ILE A 65 -10.63 10.33 2.56
CA ILE A 65 -9.97 9.78 1.38
C ILE A 65 -10.58 10.42 0.12
N ILE A 66 -9.73 11.05 -0.70
CA ILE A 66 -10.07 11.57 -2.01
C ILE A 66 -9.47 10.63 -3.06
N SER A 67 -10.30 10.24 -4.03
CA SER A 67 -9.91 9.40 -5.18
C SER A 67 -10.36 10.06 -6.47
N PRO A 68 -9.79 9.69 -7.63
CA PRO A 68 -10.28 10.14 -8.92
C PRO A 68 -11.75 9.79 -9.14
N ASP A 69 -12.45 10.67 -9.85
CA ASP A 69 -13.83 10.46 -10.26
C ASP A 69 -13.94 9.47 -11.44
N VAL A 70 -15.15 9.34 -11.99
CA VAL A 70 -15.41 8.48 -13.16
C VAL A 70 -14.60 8.88 -14.41
N GLN A 71 -14.14 10.13 -14.48
CA GLN A 71 -13.28 10.63 -15.56
C GLN A 71 -11.78 10.47 -15.24
N ARG A 72 -11.45 9.80 -14.13
CA ARG A 72 -10.08 9.63 -13.61
C ARG A 72 -9.38 10.96 -13.30
N THR A 73 -10.16 11.94 -12.84
CA THR A 73 -9.64 13.26 -12.43
C THR A 73 -10.03 13.59 -11.00
N ILE A 74 -9.24 14.44 -10.35
CA ILE A 74 -9.57 15.03 -9.05
C ILE A 74 -9.71 16.53 -9.26
N GLY A 75 -10.95 16.98 -9.35
CA GLY A 75 -11.29 18.39 -9.54
C GLY A 75 -11.15 19.23 -8.27
N ILE A 76 -11.23 20.54 -8.45
CA ILE A 76 -11.10 21.54 -7.37
C ILE A 76 -12.11 21.34 -6.23
N ASP A 77 -13.32 20.86 -6.51
CA ASP A 77 -14.36 20.70 -5.48
C ASP A 77 -14.03 19.59 -4.48
N SER A 78 -13.32 18.54 -4.90
CA SER A 78 -12.77 17.53 -3.99
C SER A 78 -11.76 18.15 -3.02
N ILE A 79 -10.91 19.06 -3.51
CA ILE A 79 -9.92 19.77 -2.69
C ILE A 79 -10.57 20.81 -1.77
N ARG A 80 -11.64 21.48 -2.20
CA ARG A 80 -12.45 22.35 -1.33
C ARG A 80 -13.08 21.56 -0.20
N SER A 81 -13.65 20.39 -0.49
CA SER A 81 -14.23 19.50 0.52
C SER A 81 -13.18 19.03 1.52
N LEU A 82 -11.99 18.68 1.03
CA LEU A 82 -10.82 18.36 1.85
C LEU A 82 -10.43 19.54 2.77
N LYS A 83 -10.41 20.77 2.24
CA LYS A 83 -10.16 21.97 3.05
C LYS A 83 -11.17 22.09 4.19
N TYR A 84 -12.47 22.00 3.90
CA TYR A 84 -13.50 22.10 4.94
C TYR A 84 -13.36 21.01 6.00
N PHE A 85 -12.99 19.79 5.59
CA PHE A 85 -12.72 18.69 6.52
C PHE A 85 -11.52 18.98 7.44
N LEU A 86 -10.40 19.46 6.90
CA LEU A 86 -9.18 19.72 7.67
C LEU A 86 -9.30 20.89 8.66
N TRP A 87 -10.15 21.88 8.38
CA TRP A 87 -10.36 23.05 9.26
C TRP A 87 -11.28 22.78 10.45
N GLN A 88 -11.89 21.61 10.52
CA GLN A 88 -12.65 21.19 11.70
C GLN A 88 -11.69 20.64 12.76
N LYS A 89 -11.99 20.89 14.03
CA LYS A 89 -11.20 20.38 15.15
C LYS A 89 -11.30 18.85 15.21
N ALA A 90 -10.15 18.17 15.31
CA ALA A 90 -10.11 16.75 15.59
C ALA A 90 -10.74 16.47 16.96
N THR A 91 -11.68 15.52 17.03
CA THR A 91 -12.41 15.20 18.27
C THR A 91 -11.76 14.01 18.98
N ASN A 92 -11.25 13.03 18.22
CA ASN A 92 -10.71 11.77 18.77
C ASN A 92 -9.27 11.45 18.30
N SER A 93 -8.57 12.37 17.65
CA SER A 93 -7.22 12.16 17.11
C SER A 93 -6.36 13.41 17.33
N ILE A 94 -5.04 13.23 17.36
CA ILE A 94 -4.06 14.32 17.34
C ILE A 94 -4.13 15.08 16.02
N ARG A 95 -4.42 14.38 14.91
CA ARG A 95 -4.50 14.96 13.57
C ARG A 95 -5.72 14.51 12.78
N ARG A 96 -6.23 15.40 11.94
CA ARG A 96 -7.10 15.05 10.82
C ARG A 96 -6.26 14.72 9.60
N VAL A 97 -6.52 13.55 9.02
CA VAL A 97 -5.73 13.00 7.92
C VAL A 97 -6.53 13.09 6.62
N ALA A 98 -5.99 13.75 5.61
CA ALA A 98 -6.51 13.70 4.26
C ALA A 98 -5.58 12.87 3.38
N ILE A 99 -6.10 11.83 2.73
CA ILE A 99 -5.36 10.96 1.83
C ILE A 99 -5.87 11.20 0.41
N ILE A 100 -4.99 11.66 -0.48
CA ILE A 100 -5.29 11.89 -1.89
C ILE A 100 -4.64 10.76 -2.68
N LYS A 101 -5.46 9.83 -3.19
CA LYS A 101 -5.02 8.74 -4.06
C LYS A 101 -4.79 9.26 -5.48
N GLU A 102 -3.82 8.68 -6.19
CA GLU A 102 -3.53 9.01 -7.59
C GLU A 102 -3.40 10.54 -7.77
N ALA A 103 -2.50 11.15 -7.00
CA ALA A 103 -2.35 12.60 -6.94
C ALA A 103 -2.00 13.23 -8.30
N GLU A 104 -1.41 12.46 -9.23
CA GLU A 104 -1.21 12.88 -10.62
C GLU A 104 -2.51 13.17 -11.38
N SER A 105 -3.65 12.66 -10.90
CA SER A 105 -4.98 12.94 -11.47
C SER A 105 -5.56 14.29 -11.03
N LEU A 106 -4.85 15.06 -10.20
CA LEU A 106 -5.28 16.41 -9.81
C LEU A 106 -5.28 17.34 -11.03
N THR A 107 -6.42 17.99 -11.27
CA THR A 107 -6.48 19.05 -12.30
C THR A 107 -5.59 20.22 -11.89
N PRO A 108 -5.13 21.06 -12.83
CA PRO A 108 -4.35 22.27 -12.53
C PRO A 108 -4.99 23.16 -11.44
N GLU A 109 -6.31 23.32 -11.46
CA GLU A 109 -7.06 24.08 -10.48
C GLU A 109 -7.05 23.41 -9.10
N ALA A 110 -7.16 22.08 -9.07
CA ALA A 110 -7.08 21.29 -7.84
C ALA A 110 -5.67 21.34 -7.23
N GLN A 111 -4.61 21.27 -8.03
CA GLN A 111 -3.22 21.40 -7.57
C GLN A 111 -2.96 22.80 -6.98
N ASN A 112 -3.45 23.86 -7.62
CA ASN A 112 -3.36 25.22 -7.08
C ASN A 112 -4.16 25.39 -5.77
N ALA A 113 -5.33 24.75 -5.66
CA ALA A 113 -6.10 24.77 -4.43
C ALA A 113 -5.39 24.00 -3.30
N ALA A 114 -4.77 22.86 -3.62
CA ALA A 114 -3.99 22.07 -2.68
C ALA A 114 -2.74 22.83 -2.22
N LEU A 115 -2.07 23.55 -3.12
CA LEU A 115 -0.93 24.41 -2.82
C LEU A 115 -1.26 25.43 -1.71
N LYS A 116 -2.40 26.10 -1.81
CA LYS A 116 -2.85 27.06 -0.79
C LYS A 116 -3.09 26.42 0.58
N ILE A 117 -3.50 25.15 0.60
CA ILE A 117 -3.72 24.42 1.85
C ILE A 117 -2.40 24.01 2.49
N VAL A 118 -1.43 23.54 1.70
CA VAL A 118 -0.11 23.15 2.24
C VAL A 118 0.74 24.36 2.63
N GLU A 119 0.49 25.55 2.09
CA GLU A 119 1.14 26.79 2.50
C GLU A 119 0.67 27.29 3.87
N GLU A 120 -0.62 27.15 4.16
CA GLU A 120 -1.24 27.58 5.42
C GLU A 120 -2.12 26.45 6.00
N PRO A 121 -1.50 25.33 6.45
CA PRO A 121 -2.25 24.18 6.94
C PRO A 121 -2.83 24.46 8.35
N PRO A 122 -3.99 23.88 8.69
CA PRO A 122 -4.46 23.83 10.07
C PRO A 122 -3.44 23.10 10.95
N GLU A 123 -3.30 23.49 12.22
CA GLU A 123 -2.32 22.90 13.15
C GLU A 123 -2.43 21.37 13.24
N SER A 124 -3.66 20.86 13.25
CA SER A 124 -3.96 19.43 13.35
C SER A 124 -4.03 18.72 11.99
N ALA A 125 -3.65 19.33 10.87
CA ALA A 125 -3.77 18.69 9.56
C ALA A 125 -2.58 17.75 9.26
N LEU A 126 -2.88 16.65 8.58
CA LEU A 126 -1.92 15.81 7.87
C LEU A 126 -2.48 15.51 6.48
N ILE A 127 -1.71 15.81 5.44
CA ILE A 127 -2.10 15.58 4.06
C ILE A 127 -1.12 14.61 3.42
N ILE A 128 -1.63 13.51 2.89
CA ILE A 128 -0.82 12.47 2.25
C ILE A 128 -1.23 12.39 0.79
N PHE A 129 -0.32 12.82 -0.09
CA PHE A 129 -0.44 12.64 -1.53
C PHE A 129 0.20 11.31 -1.91
N ILE A 130 -0.52 10.48 -2.66
CA ILE A 130 0.00 9.21 -3.14
C ILE A 130 0.10 9.29 -4.66
N SER A 131 1.31 9.10 -5.19
CA SER A 131 1.55 9.05 -6.63
C SER A 131 2.56 7.96 -7.00
N ASN A 132 2.43 7.34 -8.16
CA ASN A 132 3.43 6.47 -8.77
C ASN A 132 4.41 7.27 -9.63
N VAL A 133 4.03 8.46 -10.08
CA VAL A 133 4.80 9.31 -10.99
C VAL A 133 4.89 10.73 -10.40
N GLU A 134 6.08 11.18 -10.04
CA GLU A 134 6.27 12.54 -9.50
C GLU A 134 5.96 13.62 -10.54
N ASP A 135 6.14 13.34 -11.84
CA ASP A 135 6.27 14.34 -12.91
C ASP A 135 4.98 15.09 -13.27
N ASN A 136 3.81 14.63 -12.80
CA ASN A 136 2.52 15.26 -13.10
C ASN A 136 2.04 16.24 -12.02
N LEU A 137 2.77 16.36 -10.90
CA LEU A 137 2.50 17.34 -9.87
C LEU A 137 3.33 18.61 -10.09
N PHE A 138 2.74 19.78 -9.79
CA PHE A 138 3.43 21.05 -9.91
C PHE A 138 4.68 21.08 -9.02
N PRO A 139 5.84 21.53 -9.54
CA PRO A 139 7.06 21.67 -8.73
C PRO A 139 6.85 22.52 -7.48
N ALA A 140 6.02 23.57 -7.56
CA ALA A 140 5.67 24.41 -6.43
C ALA A 140 4.95 23.65 -5.31
N LEU A 141 4.07 22.70 -5.66
CA LEU A 141 3.42 21.82 -4.69
C LEU A 141 4.42 20.83 -4.11
N ILE A 142 5.15 20.09 -4.97
CA ILE A 142 6.14 19.09 -4.54
C ILE A 142 7.17 19.68 -3.57
N SER A 143 7.64 20.91 -3.82
CA SER A 143 8.65 21.59 -2.97
C SER A 143 8.23 21.79 -1.51
N ARG A 144 6.93 21.69 -1.21
CA ARG A 144 6.36 21.82 0.14
C ARG A 144 5.97 20.48 0.77
N LEU A 145 6.15 19.38 0.04
CA LEU A 145 5.82 18.04 0.53
C LEU A 145 7.09 17.33 1.03
N GLN A 146 7.01 16.69 2.18
CA GLN A 146 8.03 15.74 2.61
C GLN A 146 7.92 14.46 1.78
N LYS A 147 8.96 14.12 1.03
CA LYS A 147 8.93 13.01 0.07
C LYS A 147 9.35 11.71 0.75
N ILE A 148 8.48 10.70 0.71
CA ILE A 148 8.76 9.34 1.19
C ILE A 148 8.80 8.42 0.00
N TYR A 149 10.00 7.90 -0.29
CA TYR A 149 10.20 6.94 -1.35
C TYR A 149 9.89 5.53 -0.86
N PHE A 150 8.92 4.90 -1.50
CA PHE A 150 8.61 3.49 -1.34
C PHE A 150 9.44 2.72 -2.37
N SER A 151 10.56 2.17 -1.91
CA SER A 151 11.44 1.36 -2.74
C SER A 151 10.71 0.15 -3.27
N ARG A 152 10.90 -0.14 -4.56
CA ARG A 152 10.53 -1.44 -5.14
C ARG A 152 11.12 -2.55 -4.25
N PRO A 153 10.34 -3.59 -3.91
CA PRO A 153 10.92 -4.80 -3.36
C PRO A 153 11.99 -5.26 -4.34
N ASN A 154 13.23 -5.42 -3.87
CA ASN A 154 14.34 -5.76 -4.76
C ASN A 154 14.07 -7.11 -5.43
N VAL A 155 13.66 -7.08 -6.70
CA VAL A 155 13.28 -8.27 -7.48
C VAL A 155 14.51 -9.15 -7.80
N ASN A 156 15.73 -8.69 -7.49
CA ASN A 156 16.97 -9.46 -7.68
C ASN A 156 17.20 -10.58 -6.64
N LYS A 157 16.18 -10.96 -5.84
CA LYS A 157 16.18 -12.20 -5.06
C LYS A 157 15.25 -13.29 -5.62
N ILE A 158 14.75 -13.13 -6.83
CA ILE A 158 14.12 -14.22 -7.57
C ILE A 158 14.88 -14.42 -8.87
N ALA A 159 15.99 -15.15 -8.78
CA ALA A 159 16.60 -15.80 -9.94
C ALA A 159 15.53 -16.56 -10.73
N PRO A 160 15.64 -16.71 -12.05
CA PRO A 160 14.64 -17.41 -12.86
C PRO A 160 14.45 -18.82 -12.30
N ILE A 161 13.33 -19.01 -11.62
CA ILE A 161 12.90 -20.28 -11.05
C ILE A 161 12.47 -21.17 -12.23
N LYS A 162 13.43 -21.81 -12.90
CA LYS A 162 13.14 -22.90 -13.84
C LYS A 162 14.05 -24.13 -13.70
N ALA A 163 15.16 -24.04 -12.96
CA ALA A 163 16.05 -25.21 -12.77
C ALA A 163 16.21 -25.67 -11.31
N GLY A 164 16.14 -24.77 -10.32
CA GLY A 164 16.41 -25.09 -8.90
C GLY A 164 15.18 -25.35 -8.02
N LEU A 165 13.95 -25.22 -8.56
CA LEU A 165 12.73 -25.31 -7.77
C LEU A 165 12.40 -26.76 -7.38
N ALA A 166 12.60 -27.72 -8.29
CA ALA A 166 12.27 -29.12 -8.04
C ALA A 166 13.09 -29.70 -6.87
N GLU A 167 14.40 -29.49 -6.86
CA GLU A 167 15.30 -29.94 -5.78
C GLU A 167 15.07 -29.20 -4.45
N SER A 168 14.79 -27.90 -4.51
CA SER A 168 14.51 -27.11 -3.29
C SER A 168 13.17 -27.52 -2.65
N ILE A 169 12.21 -27.99 -3.45
CA ILE A 169 10.87 -28.35 -2.99
C ILE A 169 10.80 -29.76 -2.39
N GLU A 170 11.59 -30.73 -2.88
CA GLU A 170 11.64 -32.06 -2.25
C GLU A 170 12.06 -31.96 -0.78
N LYS A 171 13.03 -31.09 -0.47
CA LYS A 171 13.44 -30.76 0.91
C LYS A 171 12.34 -30.07 1.72
N ILE A 172 11.54 -29.19 1.11
CA ILE A 172 10.42 -28.50 1.80
C ILE A 172 9.29 -29.48 2.15
N ILE A 173 9.02 -30.43 1.25
CA ILE A 173 8.05 -31.50 1.46
C ILE A 173 8.51 -32.45 2.57
N GLU A 174 9.81 -32.73 2.67
CA GLU A 174 10.40 -33.54 3.75
C GLU A 174 10.34 -32.85 5.11
N ASN A 175 10.48 -31.51 5.14
CA ASN A 175 10.47 -30.72 6.38
C ASN A 175 9.07 -30.28 6.85
N ASN A 176 7.99 -30.71 6.16
CA ASN A 176 6.59 -30.42 6.51
C ASN A 176 6.22 -28.92 6.55
N GLN A 177 6.96 -28.05 5.85
CA GLN A 177 6.75 -26.58 5.83
C GLN A 177 5.80 -26.12 4.72
N ILE A 178 4.81 -26.95 4.37
CA ILE A 178 3.94 -26.75 3.20
C ILE A 178 3.13 -25.46 3.31
N ASP A 179 2.62 -25.16 4.50
CA ASP A 179 1.74 -24.00 4.70
C ASP A 179 2.53 -22.67 4.56
N ASP A 180 3.79 -22.63 4.97
CA ASP A 180 4.65 -21.44 4.82
C ASP A 180 5.13 -21.25 3.39
N PHE A 181 5.42 -22.35 2.69
CA PHE A 181 5.72 -22.32 1.26
C PHE A 181 4.54 -21.78 0.45
N LEU A 182 3.30 -22.26 0.70
CA LEU A 182 2.12 -21.78 -0.01
C LEU A 182 1.86 -20.29 0.23
N LYS A 183 2.08 -19.81 1.46
CA LYS A 183 2.00 -18.37 1.76
C LYS A 183 3.04 -17.59 0.96
N SER A 184 4.29 -18.05 0.91
CA SER A 184 5.33 -17.42 0.11
C SER A 184 4.97 -17.41 -1.37
N LEU A 185 4.55 -18.56 -1.92
CA LEU A 185 4.21 -18.71 -3.33
C LEU A 185 3.03 -17.81 -3.73
N ILE A 186 1.97 -17.76 -2.91
CA ILE A 186 0.83 -16.87 -3.15
C ILE A 186 1.27 -15.40 -3.08
N ASN A 187 2.12 -15.04 -2.12
CA ASN A 187 2.66 -13.69 -2.05
C ASN A 187 3.51 -13.35 -3.27
N ASP A 188 4.27 -14.31 -3.81
CA ASP A 188 5.09 -14.11 -5.00
C ASP A 188 4.26 -14.02 -6.28
N LEU A 189 3.25 -14.87 -6.45
CA LEU A 189 2.35 -14.84 -7.60
C LEU A 189 1.49 -13.57 -7.62
N ARG A 190 1.13 -13.04 -6.45
CA ARG A 190 0.36 -11.80 -6.33
C ARG A 190 1.10 -10.57 -6.85
N LYS A 191 2.44 -10.57 -6.89
CA LYS A 191 3.26 -9.42 -7.34
C LYS A 191 3.07 -9.03 -8.80
N ASP A 192 2.52 -9.91 -9.62
CA ASP A 192 2.13 -9.61 -11.01
C ASP A 192 0.84 -10.38 -11.32
N SER A 193 -0.25 -9.97 -10.65
CA SER A 193 -1.53 -10.69 -10.66
C SER A 193 -2.18 -10.83 -12.04
N ILE A 194 -1.80 -9.97 -13.01
CA ILE A 194 -2.28 -10.03 -14.39
C ILE A 194 -1.54 -11.15 -15.14
N LYS A 195 -0.20 -11.18 -15.11
CA LYS A 195 0.58 -12.23 -15.77
C LYS A 195 0.45 -13.58 -15.10
N ASN A 196 0.26 -13.60 -13.78
CA ASN A 196 0.20 -14.80 -12.96
C ASN A 196 -1.24 -15.23 -12.63
N SER A 197 -2.25 -14.68 -13.30
CA SER A 197 -3.66 -14.88 -12.95
C SER A 197 -4.06 -16.37 -12.92
N GLU A 198 -3.57 -17.18 -13.86
CA GLU A 198 -3.83 -18.62 -13.89
C GLU A 198 -3.12 -19.37 -12.77
N GLN A 199 -1.83 -19.10 -12.56
CA GLN A 199 -1.02 -19.72 -11.51
C GLN A 199 -1.53 -19.35 -10.11
N LEU A 200 -1.98 -18.10 -9.94
CA LEU A 200 -2.55 -17.60 -8.69
C LEU A 200 -3.91 -18.26 -8.40
N LYS A 201 -4.78 -18.37 -9.41
CA LYS A 201 -6.07 -19.06 -9.28
C LYS A 201 -5.87 -20.52 -8.90
N GLU A 202 -4.90 -21.18 -9.51
CA GLU A 202 -4.56 -22.57 -9.23
C GLU A 202 -3.96 -22.77 -7.83
N ALA A 203 -3.06 -21.89 -7.39
CA ALA A 203 -2.49 -21.91 -6.05
C ALA A 203 -3.56 -21.69 -4.97
N LEU A 204 -4.48 -20.74 -5.18
CA LEU A 204 -5.60 -20.47 -4.28
C LEU A 204 -6.59 -21.65 -4.21
N ASN A 205 -6.97 -22.21 -5.35
CA ASN A 205 -7.87 -23.37 -5.41
C ASN A 205 -7.31 -24.54 -4.58
N ARG A 206 -6.02 -24.82 -4.70
CA ARG A 206 -5.39 -25.92 -3.96
C ARG A 206 -5.24 -25.63 -2.48
N LEU A 207 -4.97 -24.38 -2.09
CA LEU A 207 -4.97 -23.99 -0.68
C LEU A 207 -6.35 -24.18 -0.04
N VAL A 208 -7.42 -23.84 -0.76
CA VAL A 208 -8.80 -24.09 -0.33
C VAL A 208 -9.05 -25.59 -0.18
N LEU A 209 -8.66 -26.41 -1.18
CA LEU A 209 -8.81 -27.87 -1.11
C LEU A 209 -8.08 -28.48 0.10
N MET A 210 -6.86 -28.04 0.37
CA MET A 210 -6.05 -28.52 1.51
C MET A 210 -6.61 -28.11 2.88
N LYS A 211 -7.38 -27.00 2.95
CA LYS A 211 -7.98 -26.53 4.20
C LYS A 211 -9.38 -27.09 4.46
N GLN A 212 -10.15 -27.30 3.39
CA GLN A 212 -11.55 -27.75 3.50
C GLN A 212 -11.68 -29.27 3.51
N PHE A 213 -10.75 -29.99 2.89
CA PHE A 213 -10.82 -31.44 2.75
C PHE A 213 -9.57 -32.10 3.35
N ASN A 214 -9.72 -33.32 3.88
CA ASN A 214 -8.59 -34.11 4.37
C ASN A 214 -7.79 -34.73 3.20
N VAL A 215 -7.27 -33.87 2.33
CA VAL A 215 -6.52 -34.24 1.14
C VAL A 215 -5.03 -34.36 1.46
N ASN A 216 -4.34 -35.22 0.72
CA ASN A 216 -2.90 -35.37 0.84
C ASN A 216 -2.20 -34.09 0.35
N LYS A 217 -1.79 -33.22 1.28
CA LYS A 217 -1.13 -31.93 1.01
C LYS A 217 0.09 -32.07 0.10
N LYS A 218 0.87 -33.15 0.26
CA LYS A 218 2.05 -33.43 -0.57
C LYS A 218 1.68 -33.73 -2.03
N LEU A 219 0.60 -34.48 -2.26
CA LEU A 219 0.09 -34.76 -3.61
C LEU A 219 -0.46 -33.49 -4.27
N GLN A 220 -1.20 -32.70 -3.50
CA GLN A 220 -1.75 -31.42 -3.97
C GLN A 220 -0.66 -30.42 -4.34
N LEU A 221 0.45 -30.38 -3.58
CA LEU A 221 1.61 -29.54 -3.90
C LEU A 221 2.32 -29.99 -5.17
N LYS A 222 2.56 -31.30 -5.34
CA LYS A 222 3.18 -31.85 -6.56
C LYS A 222 2.41 -31.49 -7.82
N ALA A 223 1.09 -31.59 -7.76
CA ALA A 223 0.25 -31.26 -8.90
C ALA A 223 0.17 -29.74 -9.17
N LEU A 224 0.29 -28.87 -8.14
CA LEU A 224 0.43 -27.40 -8.32
C LEU A 224 1.70 -27.06 -9.10
N ILE A 225 2.79 -27.73 -8.77
CA ILE A 225 4.09 -27.50 -9.38
C ILE A 225 4.08 -27.95 -10.85
N SER A 226 3.45 -29.09 -11.14
CA SER A 226 3.30 -29.57 -12.51
C SER A 226 2.45 -28.64 -13.38
N SER A 227 1.51 -27.88 -12.81
CA SER A 227 0.71 -26.90 -13.54
C SER A 227 1.43 -25.57 -13.74
N ILE A 228 2.28 -25.15 -12.78
CA ILE A 228 3.03 -23.88 -12.86
C ILE A 228 4.25 -24.00 -13.80
N SER A 229 4.82 -25.19 -13.94
CA SER A 229 6.00 -25.43 -14.79
C SER A 229 5.71 -25.66 -16.28
N LYS A 230 4.42 -25.72 -16.68
CA LYS A 230 4.00 -25.78 -18.09
C LYS A 230 3.87 -24.38 -18.66
#